data_AF-A0A1H2LFV6-F1
#
_entry.id   AF-A0A1H2LFV6-F1
#
_cell.length_a   1.000
_cell.length_b   1.000
_cell.length_c   1.000
_cell.angle_alpha   90.00
_cell.angle_beta   90.00
_cell.angle_gamma   90.00
#
_symmetry.space_group_name_H-M   'P 1'
#
loop_
_entity.id
_entity.type
_entity.pdbx_description
1 polymer ?
#
loop_
_entity_poly.entity_id
_entity_poly.type
_entity_poly.pdbx_seq_one_letter_code
_entity_poly.pdbx_strand_id
1 'polypeptide(L)'
;MSTGTLFPELVAALRYPHSLVFAHVGALQRTSSFHSLLVDETSEHGGIDVIPVDHRRALDYPSEHLSPQSLVMIDEFEVIAAEGDEETLTRLRPAINVYREAGARVLLISRYPASRFPRVSGNSIVHDCQNISVTTYSIEHARAFLDRRGISELDAQARLHQHADGSAALLETFSEIETSEGSGNQKRERATSAIYSVAISAFKEVGPEVCAWLESMVFEQRAFSCTQSEVPPEVSEALLGAGIARVTVGPSDQIELLPRSSREVWEAALGDFLEQCIDPLESWRQLAGEIFTLERLLRQALAASFRAEYGDVWAGQVLESRTESILAQVRRDVSPHATSLNDVRSPLDWLTLESLLELGEEQVISLPGLVGMTRDQWSNLRFQVVSIRNRFAHMRISRLRDLETVRSAVKLLQLRILAAEQRGDIRRIGRLRQAWPK
;
A
#
# COMPACT_ATOMS: atom_id res chain seq x y z
N MET A 1 44.32 -4.13 0.80
CA MET A 1 43.29 -3.35 0.07
C MET A 1 42.18 -3.08 1.06
N SER A 2 41.77 -1.82 1.24
CA SER A 2 40.62 -1.51 2.12
C SER A 2 39.41 -2.20 1.52
N THR A 3 38.89 -3.23 2.17
CA THR A 3 37.58 -3.80 1.82
C THR A 3 36.56 -2.69 2.05
N GLY A 4 35.86 -2.25 1.00
CA GLY A 4 34.79 -1.25 1.16
C GLY A 4 33.74 -1.75 2.16
N THR A 5 33.15 -0.83 2.92
CA THR A 5 31.98 -1.11 3.77
C THR A 5 30.82 -1.58 2.90
N LEU A 6 30.18 -2.70 3.24
CA LEU A 6 28.98 -3.19 2.56
C LEU A 6 27.75 -2.32 2.84
N PHE A 7 27.72 -1.61 3.97
CA PHE A 7 26.60 -0.74 4.36
C PHE A 7 27.01 0.74 4.55
N PRO A 8 27.51 1.41 3.50
CA PRO A 8 28.08 2.75 3.64
C PRO A 8 27.06 3.79 4.12
N GLU A 9 25.79 3.68 3.73
CA GLU A 9 24.72 4.61 4.13
C GLU A 9 24.40 4.51 5.63
N LEU A 10 24.35 3.29 6.17
CA LEU A 10 24.12 3.05 7.60
C LEU A 10 25.31 3.54 8.42
N VAL A 11 26.53 3.15 8.02
CA VAL A 11 27.76 3.60 8.70
C VAL A 11 27.84 5.13 8.68
N ALA A 12 27.48 5.78 7.57
CA ALA A 12 27.46 7.24 7.47
C ALA A 12 26.42 7.89 8.40
N ALA A 13 25.18 7.35 8.45
CA ALA A 13 24.12 7.86 9.32
C ALA A 13 24.46 7.72 10.81
N LEU A 14 25.21 6.68 11.18
CA LEU A 14 25.61 6.39 12.55
C LEU A 14 26.88 7.11 13.01
N ARG A 15 27.53 7.93 12.15
CA ARG A 15 28.74 8.67 12.55
C ARG A 15 28.50 9.68 13.67
N TYR A 16 27.32 10.28 13.70
CA TYR A 16 27.01 11.34 14.65
C TYR A 16 26.53 10.77 16.00
N PRO A 17 27.03 11.27 17.15
CA PRO A 17 26.49 10.93 18.46
C PRO A 17 25.00 11.28 18.56
N HIS A 18 24.26 10.52 19.39
CA HIS A 18 22.81 10.70 19.59
C HIS A 18 21.94 10.52 18.32
N SER A 19 22.48 9.90 17.27
CA SER A 19 21.71 9.57 16.07
C SER A 19 20.57 8.61 16.38
N LEU A 20 19.45 8.84 15.72
CA LEU A 20 18.27 7.98 15.76
C LEU A 20 17.94 7.63 14.31
N VAL A 21 18.24 6.39 13.93
CA VAL A 21 18.15 5.93 12.55
C VAL A 21 17.10 4.85 12.44
N PHE A 22 16.25 4.94 11.43
CA PHE A 22 15.35 3.87 11.02
C PHE A 22 15.87 3.30 9.70
N ALA A 23 16.23 2.03 9.71
CA ALA A 23 16.76 1.32 8.56
C ALA A 23 15.70 0.35 8.04
N HIS A 24 15.22 0.61 6.82
CA HIS A 24 14.42 -0.36 6.08
C HIS A 24 15.37 -1.35 5.39
N VAL A 25 15.33 -2.61 5.84
CA VAL A 25 16.13 -3.72 5.32
C VAL A 25 15.19 -4.79 4.79
N GLY A 26 14.69 -4.55 3.58
CA GLY A 26 13.75 -5.46 2.91
C GLY A 26 14.39 -6.78 2.45
N ALA A 27 13.55 -7.67 1.93
CA ALA A 27 13.88 -9.02 1.49
C ALA A 27 15.01 -9.07 0.46
N LEU A 28 15.18 -8.02 -0.36
CA LEU A 28 16.26 -7.95 -1.35
C LEU A 28 17.64 -7.70 -0.73
N GLN A 29 17.73 -7.12 0.47
CA GLN A 29 19.01 -6.79 1.11
C GLN A 29 19.34 -7.68 2.31
N ARG A 30 18.37 -8.44 2.80
CA ARG A 30 18.50 -9.26 4.00
C ARG A 30 19.16 -10.59 3.68
N THR A 31 20.46 -10.70 4.00
CA THR A 31 21.21 -11.96 3.97
C THR A 31 21.11 -12.69 5.30
N SER A 32 21.43 -13.99 5.32
CA SER A 32 21.50 -14.77 6.57
C SER A 32 22.53 -14.24 7.58
N SER A 33 23.53 -13.51 7.07
CA SER A 33 24.63 -12.92 7.85
C SER A 33 24.53 -11.40 7.99
N PHE A 34 23.36 -10.81 7.72
CA PHE A 34 23.21 -9.35 7.70
C PHE A 34 23.64 -8.70 9.02
N HIS A 35 23.13 -9.19 10.16
CA HIS A 35 23.44 -8.63 11.47
C HIS A 35 24.91 -8.75 11.84
N SER A 36 25.52 -9.91 11.64
CA SER A 36 26.94 -10.10 11.94
C SER A 36 27.81 -9.17 11.09
N LEU A 37 27.51 -9.04 9.79
CA LEU A 37 28.22 -8.14 8.90
C LEU A 37 28.08 -6.67 9.33
N LEU A 38 26.88 -6.26 9.73
CA LEU A 38 26.64 -4.88 10.18
C LEU A 38 27.36 -4.59 11.50
N VAL A 39 27.35 -5.54 12.45
CA VAL A 39 28.07 -5.42 13.74
C VAL A 39 29.56 -5.30 13.49
N ASP A 40 30.13 -6.17 12.67
CA ASP A 40 31.56 -6.17 12.34
C ASP A 40 31.95 -4.84 11.68
N GLU A 41 31.23 -4.39 10.65
CA GLU A 41 31.56 -3.15 9.95
C GLU A 41 31.43 -1.91 10.83
N THR A 42 30.39 -1.85 11.67
CA THR A 42 30.16 -0.72 12.57
C THR A 42 31.22 -0.66 13.68
N SER A 43 31.63 -1.82 14.19
CA SER A 43 32.69 -1.94 15.20
C SER A 43 34.05 -1.56 14.61
N GLU A 44 34.39 -2.09 13.42
CA GLU A 44 35.68 -1.85 12.76
C GLU A 44 35.87 -0.39 12.31
N HIS A 45 34.84 0.23 11.74
CA HIS A 45 34.95 1.58 11.15
C HIS A 45 34.64 2.69 12.14
N GLY A 46 33.83 2.41 13.17
CA GLY A 46 33.35 3.40 14.12
C GLY A 46 33.98 3.34 15.51
N GLY A 47 34.61 2.21 15.88
CA GLY A 47 34.91 1.94 17.29
C GLY A 47 33.65 1.97 18.16
N ILE A 48 32.52 1.58 17.58
CA ILE A 48 31.20 1.62 18.18
C ILE A 48 30.89 0.24 18.77
N ASP A 49 30.48 0.20 20.03
CA ASP A 49 30.03 -1.03 20.70
C ASP A 49 28.56 -1.30 20.36
N VAL A 50 28.32 -2.31 19.53
CA VAL A 50 26.96 -2.64 19.07
C VAL A 50 26.26 -3.55 20.09
N ILE A 51 25.17 -3.04 20.65
CA ILE A 51 24.37 -3.70 21.67
C ILE A 51 23.05 -4.14 21.00
N PRO A 52 22.90 -5.41 20.60
CA PRO A 52 21.63 -5.92 20.10
C PRO A 52 20.61 -5.98 21.25
N VAL A 53 19.47 -5.33 21.05
CA VAL A 53 18.36 -5.29 22.01
C VAL A 53 17.11 -5.78 21.33
N ASP A 54 16.53 -6.85 21.86
CA ASP A 54 15.21 -7.33 21.45
C ASP A 54 14.15 -6.23 21.66
N HIS A 55 13.19 -6.11 20.74
CA HIS A 55 12.17 -5.06 20.76
C HIS A 55 11.38 -5.00 22.09
N ARG A 56 11.17 -6.13 22.79
CA ARG A 56 10.49 -6.16 24.10
C ARG A 56 11.40 -5.67 25.21
N ARG A 57 12.69 -5.98 25.13
CA ARG A 57 13.70 -5.51 26.08
C ARG A 57 14.04 -4.04 25.89
N ALA A 58 13.76 -3.48 24.72
CA ALA A 58 14.02 -2.07 24.40
C ALA A 58 13.18 -1.08 25.24
N LEU A 59 12.17 -1.54 26.00
CA LEU A 59 11.45 -0.70 26.95
C LEU A 59 12.17 -0.54 28.30
N ASP A 60 12.91 -1.57 28.71
CA ASP A 60 13.45 -1.70 30.07
C ASP A 60 14.98 -1.92 30.07
N TYR A 61 15.67 -1.62 28.96
CA TYR A 61 17.12 -1.80 28.89
C TYR A 61 17.82 -0.78 29.82
N PRO A 62 18.68 -1.22 30.74
CA PRO A 62 19.30 -0.33 31.71
C PRO A 62 20.29 0.63 31.04
N SER A 63 20.02 1.94 31.14
CA SER A 63 20.85 2.98 30.53
C SER A 63 22.23 3.12 31.17
N GLU A 64 22.43 2.57 32.35
CA GLU A 64 23.72 2.54 33.08
C GLU A 64 24.82 1.77 32.33
N HIS A 65 24.43 0.90 31.40
CA HIS A 65 25.37 0.15 30.55
C HIS A 65 25.68 0.86 29.23
N LEU A 66 25.08 2.01 28.98
CA LEU A 66 25.25 2.75 27.74
C LEU A 66 26.37 3.79 27.87
N SER A 67 27.10 3.98 26.79
CA SER A 67 28.14 4.98 26.66
C SER A 67 27.98 5.78 25.35
N PRO A 68 28.70 6.89 25.19
CA PRO A 68 28.76 7.60 23.90
C PRO A 68 29.33 6.78 22.73
N GLN A 69 29.95 5.63 22.99
CA GLN A 69 30.41 4.68 21.97
C GLN A 69 29.39 3.58 21.69
N SER A 70 28.31 3.47 22.46
CA SER A 70 27.30 2.43 22.29
C SER A 70 26.37 2.72 21.11
N LEU A 71 26.00 1.67 20.40
CA LEU A 71 24.90 1.63 19.43
C LEU A 71 23.87 0.61 19.90
N VAL A 72 22.71 1.09 20.32
CA VAL A 72 21.57 0.23 20.62
C VAL A 72 20.89 -0.15 19.30
N MET A 73 21.00 -1.42 18.93
CA MET A 73 20.41 -1.96 17.70
C MET A 73 19.14 -2.73 18.05
N ILE A 74 17.98 -2.22 17.65
CA ILE A 74 16.68 -2.85 17.85
C ILE A 74 16.25 -3.46 16.53
N ASP A 75 16.26 -4.79 16.47
CA ASP A 75 15.91 -5.56 15.28
C ASP A 75 14.44 -6.01 15.28
N GLU A 76 13.97 -6.42 14.10
CA GLU A 76 12.59 -6.87 13.85
C GLU A 76 11.55 -5.86 14.35
N PHE A 77 11.84 -4.57 14.14
CA PHE A 77 11.00 -3.48 14.62
C PHE A 77 9.56 -3.55 14.08
N GLU A 78 9.36 -4.21 12.95
CA GLU A 78 8.03 -4.47 12.39
C GLU A 78 7.12 -5.33 13.27
N VAL A 79 7.66 -6.12 14.21
CA VAL A 79 6.87 -6.95 15.12
C VAL A 79 5.98 -6.06 16.00
N ILE A 80 6.48 -4.89 16.43
CA ILE A 80 5.71 -3.91 17.20
C ILE A 80 4.51 -3.40 16.39
N ALA A 81 4.69 -3.15 15.09
CA ALA A 81 3.61 -2.72 14.21
C ALA A 81 2.60 -3.85 13.95
N ALA A 82 3.07 -5.09 13.80
CA ALA A 82 2.22 -6.26 13.56
C ALA A 82 1.33 -6.60 14.77
N GLU A 83 1.83 -6.40 15.99
CA GLU A 83 1.05 -6.56 17.23
C GLU A 83 -0.03 -5.47 17.38
N GLY A 84 -0.02 -4.43 16.54
CA GLY A 84 -1.01 -3.34 16.56
C GLY A 84 -0.94 -2.50 17.83
N ASP A 85 0.19 -2.56 18.53
CA ASP A 85 0.34 -2.00 19.86
C ASP A 85 0.82 -0.54 19.81
N GLU A 86 -0.13 0.36 19.55
CA GLU A 86 0.10 1.81 19.65
C GLU A 86 0.63 2.22 21.04
N GLU A 87 0.28 1.47 22.09
CA GLU A 87 0.76 1.71 23.45
C GLU A 87 2.26 1.40 23.55
N THR A 88 2.74 0.30 22.98
CA THR A 88 4.17 -0.02 22.94
C THR A 88 4.96 1.04 22.17
N LEU A 89 4.49 1.48 20.99
CA LEU A 89 5.15 2.58 20.26
C LEU A 89 5.20 3.88 21.09
N THR A 90 4.13 4.18 21.83
CA THR A 90 4.07 5.34 22.74
C THR A 90 5.06 5.23 23.89
N ARG A 91 5.22 4.03 24.46
CA ARG A 91 6.15 3.75 25.57
C ARG A 91 7.62 3.67 25.14
N LEU A 92 7.87 3.28 23.89
CA LEU A 92 9.22 3.12 23.38
C LEU A 92 9.95 4.44 23.18
N ARG A 93 9.23 5.51 22.83
CA ARG A 93 9.84 6.84 22.64
C ARG A 93 10.53 7.37 23.90
N PRO A 94 9.91 7.38 25.10
CA PRO A 94 10.61 7.69 26.35
C PRO A 94 11.87 6.83 26.57
N ALA A 95 11.79 5.51 26.36
CA ALA A 95 12.94 4.62 26.55
C ALA A 95 14.11 4.96 25.60
N ILE A 96 13.81 5.21 24.33
CA ILE A 96 14.82 5.60 23.34
C ILE A 96 15.41 6.97 23.65
N ASN A 97 14.63 7.91 24.18
CA ASN A 97 15.17 9.20 24.64
C ASN A 97 16.17 9.01 25.78
N VAL A 98 15.90 8.11 26.73
CA VAL A 98 16.86 7.77 27.80
C VAL A 98 18.17 7.21 27.20
N TYR A 99 18.11 6.36 26.18
CA TYR A 99 19.31 5.86 25.50
C TYR A 99 20.11 6.99 24.86
N ARG A 100 19.41 7.93 24.19
CA ARG A 100 20.04 9.08 23.55
C ARG A 100 20.62 10.05 24.58
N GLU A 101 19.95 10.28 25.71
CA GLU A 101 20.46 11.11 26.81
C GLU A 101 21.75 10.53 27.42
N ALA A 102 21.88 9.20 27.45
CA ALA A 102 23.11 8.50 27.84
C ALA A 102 24.25 8.60 26.80
N GLY A 103 24.03 9.24 25.66
CA GLY A 103 25.02 9.40 24.59
C GLY A 103 24.97 8.32 23.51
N ALA A 104 24.13 7.28 23.68
CA ALA A 104 24.07 6.18 22.74
C ALA A 104 23.43 6.60 21.41
N ARG A 105 23.83 5.88 20.35
CA ARG A 105 23.14 5.88 19.06
C ARG A 105 22.04 4.83 19.10
N VAL A 106 20.98 5.04 18.34
CA VAL A 106 19.87 4.08 18.24
C VAL A 106 19.63 3.77 16.76
N LEU A 107 19.68 2.48 16.43
CA LEU A 107 19.33 1.96 15.10
C LEU A 107 18.12 1.04 15.23
N LEU A 108 17.03 1.45 14.60
CA LEU A 108 15.83 0.63 14.44
C LEU A 108 15.91 -0.07 13.09
N ILE A 109 15.91 -1.40 13.08
CA ILE A 109 15.95 -2.20 11.86
C ILE A 109 14.58 -2.81 11.65
N SER A 110 14.01 -2.57 10.47
CA SER A 110 12.68 -3.02 10.11
C SER A 110 12.69 -3.65 8.72
N ARG A 111 11.92 -4.74 8.57
CA ARG A 111 11.59 -5.31 7.25
C ARG A 111 10.51 -4.52 6.54
N TYR A 112 9.71 -3.75 7.27
CA TYR A 112 8.65 -2.92 6.70
C TYR A 112 9.16 -1.49 6.47
N PRO A 113 8.73 -0.82 5.38
CA PRO A 113 9.02 0.59 5.19
C PRO A 113 8.36 1.45 6.28
N ALA A 114 8.88 2.66 6.51
CA ALA A 114 8.36 3.57 7.53
C ALA A 114 6.86 3.89 7.36
N SER A 115 6.37 3.91 6.11
CA SER A 115 4.96 4.15 5.78
C SER A 115 3.99 3.08 6.31
N ARG A 116 4.48 1.89 6.69
CA ARG A 116 3.68 0.82 7.31
C ARG A 116 3.41 1.01 8.80
N PHE A 117 4.14 1.92 9.45
CA PHE A 117 3.98 2.15 10.89
C PHE A 117 2.86 3.15 11.14
N PRO A 118 1.99 2.90 12.14
CA PRO A 118 0.88 3.80 12.44
C PRO A 118 1.40 5.17 12.89
N ARG A 119 0.72 6.23 12.43
CA ARG A 119 1.02 7.59 12.87
C ARG A 119 0.37 7.83 14.24
N VAL A 120 1.14 7.60 15.29
CA VAL A 120 0.71 7.93 16.66
C VAL A 120 0.71 9.45 16.85
N SER A 121 -0.43 10.02 17.22
CA SER A 121 -0.61 11.47 17.39
C SER A 121 0.43 12.05 18.36
N GLY A 122 1.31 12.91 17.84
CA GLY A 122 2.37 13.58 18.62
C GLY A 122 3.56 12.70 19.03
N ASN A 123 3.58 11.40 18.68
CA ASN A 123 4.54 10.40 19.19
C ASN A 123 5.00 9.37 18.14
N SER A 124 5.24 9.77 16.88
CA SER A 124 5.80 8.81 15.90
C SER A 124 7.33 8.79 15.96
N ILE A 125 7.87 7.78 16.63
CA ILE A 125 9.31 7.57 16.70
C ILE A 125 9.94 7.34 15.33
N VAL A 126 9.25 6.63 14.43
CA VAL A 126 9.72 6.37 13.07
C VAL A 126 9.85 7.67 12.27
N HIS A 127 8.99 8.65 12.52
CA HIS A 127 9.08 9.97 11.87
C HIS A 127 10.12 10.89 12.50
N ASP A 128 10.54 10.64 13.75
CA ASP A 128 11.67 11.35 14.38
C ASP A 128 13.03 10.81 13.89
N CYS A 129 13.05 9.60 13.31
CA CYS A 129 14.25 8.97 12.80
C CYS A 129 14.75 9.60 11.49
N GLN A 130 16.07 9.53 11.28
CA GLN A 130 16.62 9.56 9.93
C GLN A 130 16.28 8.24 9.23
N ASN A 131 15.44 8.30 8.20
CA ASN A 131 15.07 7.13 7.41
C ASN A 131 16.18 6.80 6.40
N ILE A 132 16.73 5.60 6.51
CA ILE A 132 17.71 5.02 5.60
C ILE A 132 17.10 3.77 4.96
N SER A 133 17.20 3.69 3.65
CA SER A 133 16.94 2.45 2.92
C SER A 133 18.27 1.86 2.51
N VAL A 134 18.49 0.57 2.79
CA VAL A 134 19.70 -0.10 2.33
C VAL A 134 19.59 -0.29 0.82
N THR A 135 20.56 0.25 0.08
CA THR A 135 20.55 0.19 -1.38
C THR A 135 21.10 -1.14 -1.87
N THR A 136 20.80 -1.48 -3.13
CA THR A 136 21.42 -2.63 -3.81
C THR A 136 22.92 -2.41 -3.95
N TYR A 137 23.69 -3.48 -3.82
CA TYR A 137 25.14 -3.43 -3.99
C TYR A 137 25.54 -2.92 -5.38
N SER A 138 26.47 -1.96 -5.37
CA SER A 138 27.27 -1.66 -6.55
C SER A 138 28.09 -2.89 -6.94
N ILE A 139 28.66 -2.88 -8.14
CA ILE A 139 29.51 -3.99 -8.58
C ILE A 139 30.71 -4.17 -7.63
N GLU A 140 31.26 -3.09 -7.06
CA GLU A 140 32.37 -3.14 -6.11
C GLU A 140 31.95 -3.81 -4.79
N HIS A 141 30.82 -3.43 -4.21
CA HIS A 141 30.31 -4.05 -2.98
C HIS A 141 29.91 -5.52 -3.21
N ALA A 142 29.31 -5.84 -4.36
CA ALA A 142 28.99 -7.21 -4.72
C ALA A 142 30.24 -8.08 -4.86
N ARG A 143 31.32 -7.57 -5.48
CA ARG A 143 32.61 -8.28 -5.53
C ARG A 143 33.19 -8.53 -4.16
N ALA A 144 33.22 -7.51 -3.29
CA ALA A 144 33.71 -7.67 -1.92
C ALA A 144 32.89 -8.71 -1.13
N PHE A 145 31.56 -8.73 -1.32
CA PHE A 145 30.67 -9.73 -0.74
C PHE A 145 30.96 -11.15 -1.26
N LEU A 146 31.13 -11.31 -2.59
CA LEU A 146 31.40 -12.59 -3.23
C LEU A 146 32.81 -13.14 -2.94
N ASP A 147 33.81 -12.26 -2.79
CA ASP A 147 35.16 -12.64 -2.36
C ASP A 147 35.14 -13.27 -0.97
N ARG A 148 34.37 -12.70 -0.02
CA ARG A 148 34.16 -13.28 1.32
C ARG A 148 33.48 -14.66 1.27
N ARG A 149 32.79 -14.97 0.16
CA ARG A 149 32.15 -16.27 -0.12
C ARG A 149 33.03 -17.22 -0.94
N GLY A 150 34.27 -16.84 -1.26
CA GLY A 150 35.22 -17.67 -2.01
C GLY A 150 35.03 -17.63 -3.52
N ILE A 151 34.21 -16.73 -4.07
CA ILE A 151 34.05 -16.54 -5.52
C ILE A 151 34.93 -15.38 -5.95
N SER A 152 36.12 -15.67 -6.46
CA SER A 152 37.13 -14.67 -6.86
C SER A 152 37.24 -14.43 -8.38
N GLU A 153 36.58 -15.24 -9.20
CA GLU A 153 36.60 -15.08 -10.66
C GLU A 153 35.76 -13.85 -11.08
N LEU A 154 36.40 -12.85 -11.67
CA LEU A 154 35.75 -11.56 -12.03
C LEU A 154 34.55 -11.73 -12.95
N ASP A 155 34.60 -12.67 -13.90
CA ASP A 155 33.51 -12.93 -14.83
C ASP A 155 32.32 -13.58 -14.10
N ALA A 156 32.58 -14.50 -13.17
CA ALA A 156 31.53 -15.07 -12.33
C ALA A 156 30.87 -14.01 -11.44
N GLN A 157 31.68 -13.15 -10.82
CA GLN A 157 31.18 -12.04 -9.99
C GLN A 157 30.30 -11.07 -10.78
N ALA A 158 30.71 -10.70 -11.99
CA ALA A 158 29.94 -9.82 -12.86
C ALA A 158 28.61 -10.45 -13.29
N ARG A 159 28.62 -11.73 -13.68
CA ARG A 159 27.38 -12.47 -14.03
C ARG A 159 26.43 -12.54 -12.83
N LEU A 160 26.93 -12.90 -11.65
CA LEU A 160 26.11 -13.01 -10.43
C LEU A 160 25.52 -11.66 -10.03
N HIS A 161 26.30 -10.57 -10.08
CA HIS A 161 25.82 -9.22 -9.84
C HIS A 161 24.71 -8.81 -10.82
N GLN A 162 24.92 -9.07 -12.12
CA GLN A 162 23.92 -8.77 -13.15
C GLN A 162 22.62 -9.56 -12.95
N HIS A 163 22.71 -10.84 -12.60
CA HIS A 163 21.53 -11.68 -12.37
C HIS A 163 20.79 -11.33 -11.08
N ALA A 164 21.52 -11.05 -10.00
CA ALA A 164 20.95 -10.60 -8.73
C ALA A 164 20.49 -9.14 -8.78
N ASP A 165 20.85 -8.41 -9.83
CA ASP A 165 20.61 -6.98 -9.98
C ASP A 165 21.14 -6.21 -8.74
N GLY A 166 22.25 -6.64 -8.15
CA GLY A 166 22.80 -6.05 -6.92
C GLY A 166 22.04 -6.37 -5.61
N SER A 167 21.01 -7.21 -5.61
CA SER A 167 20.39 -7.71 -4.36
C SER A 167 21.36 -8.56 -3.56
N ALA A 168 21.61 -8.18 -2.30
CA ALA A 168 22.48 -8.96 -1.40
C ALA A 168 21.91 -10.36 -1.12
N ALA A 169 20.59 -10.47 -0.92
CA ALA A 169 19.92 -11.75 -0.67
C ALA A 169 20.01 -12.72 -1.86
N LEU A 170 19.82 -12.20 -3.08
CA LEU A 170 19.98 -13.01 -4.30
C LEU A 170 21.45 -13.33 -4.56
N LEU A 171 22.39 -12.42 -4.29
CA LEU A 171 23.83 -12.71 -4.38
C LEU A 171 24.25 -13.85 -3.46
N GLU A 172 23.78 -13.85 -2.21
CA GLU A 172 23.97 -14.96 -1.27
C GLU A 172 23.48 -16.27 -1.87
N THR A 173 22.21 -16.33 -2.26
CA THR A 173 21.60 -17.55 -2.79
C THR A 173 22.26 -18.02 -4.09
N PHE A 174 22.60 -17.11 -4.99
CA PHE A 174 23.24 -17.45 -6.27
C PHE A 174 24.68 -17.89 -6.08
N SER A 175 25.40 -17.38 -5.07
CA SER A 175 26.75 -17.88 -4.74
C SER A 175 26.71 -19.35 -4.30
N GLU A 176 25.69 -19.75 -3.56
CA GLU A 176 25.47 -21.14 -3.14
C GLU A 176 25.05 -22.03 -4.33
N ILE A 177 24.23 -21.52 -5.24
CA ILE A 177 23.85 -22.24 -6.47
C ILE A 177 25.06 -22.43 -7.38
N GLU A 178 25.89 -21.39 -7.57
CA GLU A 178 27.07 -21.43 -8.42
C GLU A 178 28.07 -22.47 -7.93
N THR A 179 28.30 -22.53 -6.62
CA THR A 179 29.21 -23.49 -5.98
C THR A 179 28.63 -24.91 -5.84
N SER A 180 27.30 -25.07 -5.93
CA SER A 180 26.66 -26.38 -5.84
C SER A 180 26.85 -27.26 -7.08
N GLU A 181 26.82 -28.58 -6.86
CA GLU A 181 26.74 -29.57 -7.94
C GLU A 181 25.34 -29.52 -8.60
N GLY A 182 25.29 -29.64 -9.92
CA GLY A 182 24.04 -29.68 -10.67
C GLY A 182 24.21 -29.27 -12.13
N SER A 183 23.28 -29.74 -12.97
CA SER A 183 23.22 -29.31 -14.36
C SER A 183 22.85 -27.81 -14.45
N GLY A 184 23.22 -27.16 -15.56
CA GLY A 184 22.87 -25.75 -15.78
C GLY A 184 21.36 -25.48 -15.71
N ASN A 185 20.52 -26.43 -16.13
CA ASN A 185 19.07 -26.32 -16.04
C ASN A 185 18.58 -26.32 -14.59
N GLN A 186 19.10 -27.22 -13.74
CA GLN A 186 18.75 -27.27 -12.31
C GLN A 186 19.19 -26.00 -11.58
N LYS A 187 20.38 -25.47 -11.90
CA LYS A 187 20.84 -24.19 -11.33
C LYS A 187 19.91 -23.04 -11.72
N ARG A 188 19.48 -22.98 -12.99
CA ARG A 188 18.53 -21.97 -13.47
C ARG A 188 17.18 -22.07 -12.78
N GLU A 189 16.63 -23.27 -12.61
CA GLU A 189 15.35 -23.48 -11.92
C GLU A 189 15.41 -23.05 -10.44
N ARG A 190 16.50 -23.38 -9.75
CA ARG A 190 16.76 -22.93 -8.37
C ARG A 190 16.88 -21.41 -8.29
N ALA A 191 17.58 -20.78 -9.25
CA ALA A 191 17.72 -19.33 -9.29
C ALA A 191 16.38 -18.63 -9.51
N THR A 192 15.55 -19.11 -10.45
CA THR A 192 14.19 -18.60 -10.67
C THR A 192 13.33 -18.74 -9.42
N SER A 193 13.40 -19.90 -8.74
CA SER A 193 12.66 -20.14 -7.50
C SER A 193 13.10 -19.19 -6.37
N ALA A 194 14.40 -18.90 -6.27
CA ALA A 194 14.94 -17.94 -5.31
C ALA A 194 14.44 -16.52 -5.59
N ILE A 195 14.47 -16.07 -6.85
CA ILE A 195 13.93 -14.76 -7.24
C ILE A 195 12.44 -14.66 -6.87
N TYR A 196 11.66 -15.68 -7.22
CA TYR A 196 10.24 -15.72 -6.90
C TYR A 196 9.99 -15.62 -5.39
N SER A 197 10.72 -16.39 -4.58
CA SER A 197 10.60 -16.36 -3.11
C SER A 197 10.95 -15.00 -2.51
N VAL A 198 12.01 -14.36 -3.02
CA VAL A 198 12.41 -13.00 -2.59
C VAL A 198 11.36 -11.97 -3.00
N ALA A 199 10.81 -12.07 -4.23
CA ALA A 199 9.75 -11.19 -4.71
C ALA A 199 8.49 -11.28 -3.84
N ILE A 200 8.02 -12.49 -3.54
CA ILE A 200 6.88 -12.71 -2.62
C ILE A 200 7.14 -12.09 -1.24
N SER A 201 8.35 -12.25 -0.71
CA SER A 201 8.73 -11.67 0.58
C SER A 201 8.73 -10.14 0.53
N ALA A 202 9.28 -9.56 -0.53
CA ALA A 202 9.29 -8.12 -0.74
C ALA A 202 7.85 -7.55 -0.86
N PHE A 203 6.95 -8.24 -1.57
CA PHE A 203 5.54 -7.84 -1.66
C PHE A 203 4.81 -7.91 -0.32
N LYS A 204 5.06 -8.95 0.48
CA LYS A 204 4.55 -9.06 1.86
C LYS A 204 5.02 -7.89 2.73
N GLU A 205 6.28 -7.48 2.57
CA GLU A 205 6.90 -6.41 3.36
C GLU A 205 6.38 -5.01 3.01
N VAL A 206 6.25 -4.67 1.72
CA VAL A 206 5.68 -3.37 1.29
C VAL A 206 4.18 -3.28 1.52
N GLY A 207 3.49 -4.42 1.53
CA GLY A 207 2.08 -4.52 1.87
C GLY A 207 1.12 -4.42 0.68
N PRO A 208 -0.13 -4.87 0.89
CA PRO A 208 -1.11 -5.07 -0.17
C PRO A 208 -1.57 -3.76 -0.84
N GLU A 209 -1.58 -2.63 -0.14
CA GLU A 209 -1.94 -1.33 -0.74
C GLU A 209 -0.94 -0.88 -1.80
N VAL A 210 0.37 -1.10 -1.54
CA VAL A 210 1.44 -0.81 -2.50
C VAL A 210 1.37 -1.79 -3.68
N CYS A 211 1.11 -3.07 -3.41
CA CYS A 211 0.94 -4.08 -4.45
C CYS A 211 -0.29 -3.83 -5.32
N ALA A 212 -1.40 -3.32 -4.78
CA ALA A 212 -2.57 -2.92 -5.56
C ALA A 212 -2.29 -1.72 -6.48
N TRP A 213 -1.43 -0.80 -6.05
CA TRP A 213 -0.94 0.26 -6.94
C TRP A 213 -0.06 -0.33 -8.07
N LEU A 214 0.88 -1.22 -7.72
CA LEU A 214 1.72 -1.92 -8.70
C LEU A 214 0.88 -2.72 -9.70
N GLU A 215 -0.17 -3.41 -9.26
CA GLU A 215 -1.10 -4.17 -10.11
C GLU A 215 -1.67 -3.29 -11.22
N SER A 216 -2.09 -2.07 -10.88
CA SER A 216 -2.64 -1.12 -11.86
C SER A 216 -1.60 -0.68 -12.89
N MET A 217 -0.36 -0.45 -12.46
CA MET A 217 0.72 -0.08 -13.37
C MET A 217 1.09 -1.25 -14.29
N VAL A 218 1.35 -2.41 -13.69
CA VAL A 218 1.94 -3.58 -14.35
C VAL A 218 0.91 -4.32 -15.21
N PHE A 219 -0.26 -4.64 -14.68
CA PHE A 219 -1.22 -5.48 -15.40
C PHE A 219 -2.23 -4.69 -16.22
N GLU A 220 -2.72 -3.57 -15.70
CA GLU A 220 -3.76 -2.78 -16.39
C GLU A 220 -3.16 -1.81 -17.41
N GLN A 221 -2.12 -1.07 -17.02
CA GLN A 221 -1.49 -0.07 -17.88
C GLN A 221 -0.33 -0.63 -18.70
N ARG A 222 0.19 -1.82 -18.35
CA ARG A 222 1.40 -2.43 -18.96
C ARG A 222 2.60 -1.48 -18.91
N ALA A 223 2.69 -0.68 -17.84
CA ALA A 223 3.71 0.31 -17.61
C ALA A 223 4.72 -0.18 -16.56
N PHE A 224 5.99 -0.26 -16.95
CA PHE A 224 7.12 -0.68 -16.10
C PHE A 224 8.04 0.49 -15.73
N SER A 225 7.63 1.70 -16.07
CA SER A 225 8.33 2.93 -15.73
C SER A 225 7.31 4.05 -15.60
N CYS A 226 7.55 4.99 -14.70
CA CYS A 226 6.73 6.17 -14.50
C CYS A 226 7.59 7.34 -14.02
N THR A 227 7.07 8.55 -14.15
CA THR A 227 7.67 9.73 -13.54
C THR A 227 7.49 9.69 -12.02
N GLN A 228 8.45 10.21 -11.25
CA GLN A 228 8.30 10.29 -9.80
C GLN A 228 7.04 11.05 -9.36
N SER A 229 6.57 12.03 -10.13
CA SER A 229 5.33 12.78 -9.85
C SER A 229 4.04 11.97 -9.99
N GLU A 230 4.06 10.86 -10.71
CA GLU A 230 2.89 9.97 -10.88
C GLU A 230 2.77 8.97 -9.73
N VAL A 231 3.82 8.79 -8.94
CA VAL A 231 3.86 7.83 -7.83
C VAL A 231 3.54 8.54 -6.52
N PRO A 232 2.55 8.07 -5.74
CA PRO A 232 2.34 8.58 -4.40
C PRO A 232 3.64 8.50 -3.57
N PRO A 233 4.00 9.53 -2.78
CA PRO A 233 5.27 9.55 -2.05
C PRO A 233 5.50 8.31 -1.17
N GLU A 234 4.47 7.89 -0.45
CA GLU A 234 4.50 6.70 0.41
C GLU A 234 4.71 5.37 -0.36
N VAL A 235 4.22 5.31 -1.60
CA VAL A 235 4.44 4.16 -2.51
C VAL A 235 5.86 4.20 -3.05
N SER A 236 6.32 5.37 -3.47
CA SER A 236 7.68 5.56 -3.99
C SER A 236 8.71 5.17 -2.92
N GLU A 237 8.55 5.66 -1.69
CA GLU A 237 9.40 5.32 -0.55
C GLU A 237 9.42 3.81 -0.29
N ALA A 238 8.25 3.17 -0.23
CA ALA A 238 8.15 1.74 0.02
C ALA A 238 8.82 0.89 -1.08
N LEU A 239 8.56 1.22 -2.35
CA LEU A 239 9.09 0.47 -3.50
C LEU A 239 10.61 0.65 -3.66
N LEU A 240 11.09 1.88 -3.54
CA LEU A 240 12.52 2.19 -3.62
C LEU A 240 13.26 1.58 -2.42
N GLY A 241 12.70 1.71 -1.22
CA GLY A 241 13.31 1.17 -0.01
C GLY A 241 13.36 -0.35 0.01
N ALA A 242 12.36 -1.02 -0.54
CA ALA A 242 12.37 -2.48 -0.68
C ALA A 242 13.25 -2.96 -1.84
N GLY A 243 13.74 -2.08 -2.71
CA GLY A 243 14.50 -2.42 -3.92
C GLY A 243 13.66 -2.98 -5.07
N ILE A 244 12.33 -2.93 -4.97
CA ILE A 244 11.38 -3.36 -6.01
C ILE A 244 11.38 -2.39 -7.20
N ALA A 245 11.66 -1.11 -6.92
CA ALA A 245 11.78 -0.06 -7.92
C ALA A 245 13.14 0.64 -7.82
N ARG A 246 13.53 1.34 -8.90
CA ARG A 246 14.80 2.11 -8.96
C ARG A 246 14.62 3.43 -9.66
N VAL A 247 15.32 4.44 -9.18
CA VAL A 247 15.43 5.71 -9.90
C VAL A 247 16.49 5.55 -10.99
N THR A 248 16.09 5.78 -12.25
CA THR A 248 17.03 5.85 -13.36
C THR A 248 17.54 7.28 -13.47
N VAL A 249 18.86 7.45 -13.39
CA VAL A 249 19.51 8.76 -13.55
C VAL A 249 19.31 9.25 -14.98
N GLY A 250 18.58 10.35 -15.14
CA GLY A 250 18.24 10.94 -16.43
C GLY A 250 17.52 12.29 -16.27
N PRO A 251 17.15 12.96 -17.37
CA PRO A 251 16.55 14.30 -17.32
C PRO A 251 15.13 14.35 -16.72
N SER A 252 14.51 13.19 -16.42
CA SER A 252 13.10 13.11 -16.02
C SER A 252 12.84 12.22 -14.79
N ASP A 253 13.85 11.96 -13.96
CA ASP A 253 13.76 11.19 -12.70
C ASP A 253 12.73 10.04 -12.78
N GLN A 254 12.98 9.12 -13.71
CA GLN A 254 12.09 7.99 -13.96
C GLN A 254 12.27 6.94 -12.87
N ILE A 255 11.14 6.45 -12.35
CA ILE A 255 11.10 5.27 -11.50
C ILE A 255 10.83 4.07 -12.40
N GLU A 256 11.80 3.19 -12.49
CA GLU A 256 11.64 1.86 -13.06
C GLU A 256 11.01 0.92 -12.04
N LEU A 257 9.96 0.22 -12.47
CA LEU A 257 9.22 -0.75 -11.67
C LEU A 257 9.65 -2.17 -12.05
N LEU A 258 9.91 -2.98 -11.03
CA LEU A 258 10.36 -4.36 -11.10
C LEU A 258 11.77 -4.52 -11.74
N PRO A 259 12.61 -5.43 -11.22
CA PRO A 259 13.93 -5.71 -11.82
C PRO A 259 13.81 -6.18 -13.28
N ARG A 260 14.50 -5.51 -14.22
CA ARG A 260 14.45 -5.83 -15.67
C ARG A 260 14.80 -7.27 -15.98
N SER A 261 15.86 -7.77 -15.36
CA SER A 261 16.45 -9.08 -15.66
C SER A 261 15.54 -10.26 -15.31
N SER A 262 14.56 -10.04 -14.44
CA SER A 262 13.68 -11.09 -13.90
C SER A 262 12.21 -10.68 -13.86
N ARG A 263 11.82 -9.70 -14.69
CA ARG A 263 10.50 -9.08 -14.69
C ARG A 263 9.35 -10.08 -14.73
N GLU A 264 9.42 -11.09 -15.60
CA GLU A 264 8.37 -12.12 -15.72
C GLU A 264 8.15 -12.88 -14.40
N VAL A 265 9.21 -13.15 -13.64
CA VAL A 265 9.14 -13.82 -12.33
C VAL A 265 8.49 -12.91 -11.29
N TRP A 266 8.83 -11.62 -11.32
CA TRP A 266 8.24 -10.61 -10.44
C TRP A 266 6.76 -10.35 -10.74
N GLU A 267 6.37 -10.35 -12.02
CA GLU A 267 4.96 -10.27 -12.44
C GLU A 267 4.18 -11.47 -11.91
N ALA A 268 4.70 -12.69 -12.10
CA ALA A 268 4.05 -13.90 -11.58
C ALA A 268 3.92 -13.85 -10.05
N ALA A 269 4.99 -13.48 -9.34
CA ALA A 269 4.97 -13.33 -7.89
C ALA A 269 3.98 -12.25 -7.41
N LEU A 270 3.83 -11.14 -8.15
CA LEU A 270 2.86 -10.09 -7.82
C LEU A 270 1.43 -10.60 -7.94
N GLY A 271 1.13 -11.32 -9.02
CA GLY A 271 -0.18 -11.96 -9.22
C GLY A 271 -0.51 -12.93 -8.10
N ASP A 272 0.39 -13.85 -7.80
CA ASP A 272 0.19 -14.86 -6.76
C ASP A 272 0.06 -14.25 -5.36
N PHE A 273 0.83 -13.19 -5.05
CA PHE A 273 0.71 -12.46 -3.79
C PHE A 273 -0.67 -11.81 -3.64
N LEU A 274 -1.16 -11.15 -4.69
CA LEU A 274 -2.48 -10.49 -4.68
C LEU A 274 -3.61 -11.51 -4.53
N GLU A 275 -3.50 -12.68 -5.17
CA GLU A 275 -4.47 -13.77 -5.01
C GLU A 275 -4.47 -14.37 -3.59
N GLN A 276 -3.32 -14.36 -2.89
CA GLN A 276 -3.19 -14.82 -1.51
C GLN A 276 -3.72 -13.81 -0.48
N CYS A 277 -4.04 -12.58 -0.87
CA CYS A 277 -4.60 -11.56 0.03
C CYS A 277 -6.09 -11.83 0.31
N ILE A 278 -6.37 -12.72 1.26
CA ILE A 278 -7.73 -13.12 1.62
C ILE A 278 -8.38 -12.16 2.61
N ASP A 279 -7.58 -11.60 3.54
CA ASP A 279 -8.11 -10.75 4.60
C ASP A 279 -8.46 -9.34 4.11
N PRO A 280 -9.69 -8.84 4.35
CA PRO A 280 -10.07 -7.51 3.92
C PRO A 280 -9.32 -6.47 4.74
N LEU A 281 -8.56 -5.62 4.03
CA LEU A 281 -7.87 -4.47 4.60
C LEU A 281 -8.85 -3.52 5.29
N GLU A 282 -8.38 -2.79 6.29
CA GLU A 282 -9.20 -1.80 6.99
C GLU A 282 -9.73 -0.72 6.03
N SER A 283 -8.90 -0.28 5.08
CA SER A 283 -9.29 0.63 3.99
C SER A 283 -10.43 0.06 3.13
N TRP A 284 -10.43 -1.25 2.88
CA TRP A 284 -11.49 -1.93 2.14
C TRP A 284 -12.80 -1.96 2.93
N ARG A 285 -12.75 -2.25 4.24
CA ARG A 285 -13.94 -2.24 5.11
C ARG A 285 -14.57 -0.86 5.17
N GLN A 286 -13.75 0.18 5.32
CA GLN A 286 -14.22 1.56 5.29
C GLN A 286 -14.82 1.91 3.92
N LEU A 287 -14.17 1.50 2.83
CA LEU A 287 -14.67 1.71 1.47
C LEU A 287 -16.04 1.03 1.27
N ALA A 288 -16.22 -0.19 1.77
CA ALA A 288 -17.51 -0.88 1.72
C ALA A 288 -18.63 -0.07 2.39
N GLY A 289 -18.35 0.49 3.57
CA GLY A 289 -19.29 1.34 4.30
C GLY A 289 -19.63 2.63 3.56
N GLU A 290 -18.64 3.26 2.93
CA GLU A 290 -18.83 4.50 2.15
C GLU A 290 -19.58 4.25 0.84
N ILE A 291 -19.29 3.15 0.13
CA ILE A 291 -20.04 2.74 -1.08
C ILE A 291 -21.49 2.47 -0.71
N PHE A 292 -21.74 1.72 0.37
CA PHE A 292 -23.09 1.47 0.87
C PHE A 292 -23.83 2.77 1.19
N THR A 293 -23.15 3.70 1.85
CA THR A 293 -23.70 5.02 2.19
C THR A 293 -24.05 5.82 0.94
N LEU A 294 -23.13 5.90 -0.03
CA LEU A 294 -23.35 6.56 -1.32
C LEU A 294 -24.57 6.00 -2.05
N GLU A 295 -24.64 4.68 -2.15
CA GLU A 295 -25.74 3.96 -2.78
C GLU A 295 -27.09 4.26 -2.10
N ARG A 296 -27.15 4.23 -0.77
CA ARG A 296 -28.37 4.54 -0.01
C ARG A 296 -28.79 5.99 -0.19
N LEU A 297 -27.85 6.93 -0.19
CA LEU A 297 -28.12 8.35 -0.41
C LEU A 297 -28.68 8.60 -1.81
N LEU A 298 -28.07 8.00 -2.84
CA LEU A 298 -28.54 8.12 -4.22
C LEU A 298 -29.97 7.60 -4.36
N ARG A 299 -30.26 6.38 -3.89
CA ARG A 299 -31.61 5.80 -3.96
C ARG A 299 -32.63 6.67 -3.25
N GLN A 300 -32.29 7.19 -2.07
CA GLN A 300 -33.19 8.03 -1.30
C GLN A 300 -33.45 9.37 -1.98
N ALA A 301 -32.40 10.03 -2.46
CA ALA A 301 -32.50 11.33 -3.12
C ALA A 301 -33.27 11.23 -4.44
N LEU A 302 -32.94 10.26 -5.29
CA LEU A 302 -33.63 10.01 -6.55
C LEU A 302 -35.10 9.68 -6.33
N ALA A 303 -35.43 8.76 -5.43
CA ALA A 303 -36.82 8.43 -5.12
C ALA A 303 -37.61 9.64 -4.58
N ALA A 304 -36.98 10.49 -3.76
CA ALA A 304 -37.61 11.68 -3.22
C ALA A 304 -37.89 12.72 -4.33
N SER A 305 -36.94 12.95 -5.23
CA SER A 305 -37.12 13.83 -6.40
C SER A 305 -38.20 13.30 -7.36
N PHE A 306 -38.14 12.01 -7.72
CA PHE A 306 -39.11 11.43 -8.66
C PHE A 306 -40.52 11.40 -8.10
N ARG A 307 -40.71 11.15 -6.79
CA ARG A 307 -42.04 11.25 -6.16
C ARG A 307 -42.53 12.69 -6.05
N ALA A 308 -41.63 13.65 -5.83
CA ALA A 308 -42.00 15.05 -5.78
C ALA A 308 -42.55 15.53 -7.13
N GLU A 309 -41.94 15.08 -8.23
CA GLU A 309 -42.37 15.43 -9.58
C GLU A 309 -43.57 14.60 -10.07
N TYR A 310 -43.45 13.28 -10.03
CA TYR A 310 -44.37 12.36 -10.73
C TYR A 310 -45.38 11.66 -9.80
N GLY A 311 -45.35 11.93 -8.50
CA GLY A 311 -46.26 11.30 -7.53
C GLY A 311 -46.02 9.80 -7.39
N ASP A 312 -47.09 9.03 -7.18
CA ASP A 312 -47.00 7.57 -6.94
C ASP A 312 -46.69 6.75 -8.20
N VAL A 313 -46.93 7.31 -9.39
CA VAL A 313 -46.69 6.63 -10.68
C VAL A 313 -45.26 6.78 -11.19
N TRP A 314 -44.39 7.47 -10.44
CA TRP A 314 -43.02 7.79 -10.84
C TRP A 314 -42.23 6.58 -11.32
N ALA A 315 -42.40 5.42 -10.68
CA ALA A 315 -41.63 4.23 -10.99
C ALA A 315 -41.90 3.73 -12.41
N GLY A 316 -43.18 3.70 -12.81
CA GLY A 316 -43.58 3.26 -14.15
C GLY A 316 -43.10 4.21 -15.25
N GLN A 317 -43.00 5.51 -14.95
CA GLN A 317 -42.55 6.52 -15.91
C GLN A 317 -41.03 6.58 -16.03
N VAL A 318 -40.33 6.64 -14.90
CA VAL A 318 -38.88 6.85 -14.87
C VAL A 318 -38.09 5.58 -15.17
N LEU A 319 -38.65 4.41 -14.83
CA LEU A 319 -37.97 3.11 -14.97
C LEU A 319 -38.57 2.26 -16.09
N GLU A 320 -39.28 2.84 -17.05
CA GLU A 320 -39.93 2.12 -18.14
C GLU A 320 -38.95 1.17 -18.86
N SER A 321 -37.80 1.70 -19.30
CA SER A 321 -36.75 0.93 -19.99
C SER A 321 -36.07 -0.14 -19.13
N ARG A 322 -36.27 -0.10 -17.81
CA ARG A 322 -35.63 -1.00 -16.82
C ARG A 322 -36.63 -1.94 -16.13
N THR A 323 -37.92 -1.83 -16.47
CA THR A 323 -39.01 -2.51 -15.76
C THR A 323 -38.88 -4.03 -15.80
N GLU A 324 -38.65 -4.60 -16.99
CA GLU A 324 -38.57 -6.06 -17.16
C GLU A 324 -37.41 -6.66 -16.38
N SER A 325 -36.23 -6.02 -16.43
CA SER A 325 -35.03 -6.44 -15.70
C SER A 325 -35.26 -6.41 -14.18
N ILE A 326 -35.84 -5.32 -13.66
CA ILE A 326 -36.17 -5.21 -12.23
C ILE A 326 -37.16 -6.30 -11.81
N LEU A 327 -38.25 -6.50 -12.56
CA LEU A 327 -39.26 -7.50 -12.24
C LEU A 327 -38.71 -8.92 -12.31
N ALA A 328 -37.83 -9.21 -13.27
CA ALA A 328 -37.17 -10.51 -13.36
C ALA A 328 -36.33 -10.81 -12.10
N GLN A 329 -35.56 -9.83 -11.60
CA GLN A 329 -34.77 -9.98 -10.37
C GLN A 329 -35.67 -10.11 -9.14
N VAL A 330 -36.70 -9.27 -9.02
CA VAL A 330 -37.66 -9.32 -7.91
C VAL A 330 -38.35 -10.68 -7.83
N ARG A 331 -38.82 -11.20 -8.96
CA ARG A 331 -39.51 -12.49 -9.05
C ARG A 331 -38.63 -13.64 -8.62
N ARG A 332 -37.35 -13.57 -8.99
CA ARG A 332 -36.37 -14.60 -8.62
C ARG A 332 -36.06 -14.57 -7.13
N ASP A 333 -35.92 -13.39 -6.53
CA ASP A 333 -35.27 -13.27 -5.23
C ASP A 333 -36.25 -13.04 -4.06
N VAL A 334 -37.39 -12.34 -4.26
CA VAL A 334 -38.27 -11.90 -3.15
C VAL A 334 -39.77 -12.10 -3.40
N SER A 335 -40.29 -11.82 -4.60
CA SER A 335 -41.74 -11.84 -4.87
C SER A 335 -42.07 -12.47 -6.24
N PRO A 336 -42.25 -13.80 -6.32
CA PRO A 336 -42.49 -14.52 -7.57
C PRO A 336 -43.71 -14.05 -8.37
N HIS A 337 -44.68 -13.42 -7.71
CA HIS A 337 -45.94 -12.97 -8.30
C HIS A 337 -45.96 -11.48 -8.69
N ALA A 338 -44.86 -10.74 -8.54
CA ALA A 338 -44.82 -9.33 -8.92
C ALA A 338 -45.12 -9.16 -10.42
N THR A 339 -46.22 -8.50 -10.79
CA THR A 339 -46.60 -8.29 -12.19
C THR A 339 -46.25 -6.88 -12.66
N SER A 340 -46.08 -5.93 -11.74
CA SER A 340 -45.79 -4.53 -12.01
C SER A 340 -44.80 -3.92 -11.01
N LEU A 341 -44.20 -2.76 -11.33
CA LEU A 341 -43.30 -2.05 -10.40
C LEU A 341 -44.00 -1.58 -9.12
N ASN A 342 -45.33 -1.47 -9.12
CA ASN A 342 -46.10 -1.13 -7.92
C ASN A 342 -46.12 -2.27 -6.89
N ASP A 343 -45.87 -3.50 -7.33
CA ASP A 343 -45.72 -4.67 -6.44
C ASP A 343 -44.35 -4.69 -5.74
N VAL A 344 -43.43 -3.79 -6.16
CA VAL A 344 -42.06 -3.71 -5.66
C VAL A 344 -41.94 -2.55 -4.68
N ARG A 345 -41.65 -2.85 -3.41
CA ARG A 345 -41.54 -1.85 -2.32
C ARG A 345 -40.60 -0.68 -2.67
N SER A 346 -39.45 -0.99 -3.28
CA SER A 346 -38.42 -0.02 -3.64
C SER A 346 -37.78 -0.41 -4.98
N PRO A 347 -38.32 0.05 -6.13
CA PRO A 347 -37.78 -0.33 -7.44
C PRO A 347 -36.29 0.02 -7.63
N LEU A 348 -35.82 1.14 -7.04
CA LEU A 348 -34.40 1.54 -7.10
C LEU A 348 -33.45 0.62 -6.33
N ASP A 349 -33.92 -0.19 -5.37
CA ASP A 349 -33.08 -1.14 -4.64
C ASP A 349 -32.55 -2.26 -5.56
N TRP A 350 -33.15 -2.45 -6.73
CA TRP A 350 -32.78 -3.44 -7.74
C TRP A 350 -31.84 -2.90 -8.84
N LEU A 351 -31.47 -1.63 -8.75
CA LEU A 351 -30.48 -1.03 -9.63
C LEU A 351 -29.09 -1.11 -9.00
N THR A 352 -28.09 -1.43 -9.81
CA THR A 352 -26.68 -1.31 -9.43
C THR A 352 -26.30 0.16 -9.26
N LEU A 353 -25.19 0.45 -8.58
CA LEU A 353 -24.69 1.82 -8.47
C LEU A 353 -24.47 2.49 -9.83
N GLU A 354 -23.93 1.76 -10.80
CA GLU A 354 -23.76 2.28 -12.17
C GLU A 354 -25.10 2.67 -12.78
N SER A 355 -26.10 1.78 -12.72
CA SER A 355 -27.43 2.06 -13.27
C SER A 355 -28.16 3.19 -12.55
N LEU A 356 -27.89 3.42 -11.25
CA LEU A 356 -28.41 4.58 -10.51
C LEU A 356 -27.78 5.89 -10.98
N LEU A 357 -26.46 5.90 -11.21
CA LEU A 357 -25.74 7.08 -11.69
C LEU A 357 -26.13 7.41 -13.14
N GLU A 358 -26.27 6.39 -13.99
CA GLU A 358 -26.83 6.53 -15.35
C GLU A 358 -28.24 7.09 -15.34
N LEU A 359 -29.12 6.55 -14.47
CA LEU A 359 -30.48 7.05 -14.34
C LEU A 359 -30.48 8.53 -13.92
N GLY A 360 -29.65 8.92 -12.96
CA GLY A 360 -29.49 10.33 -12.57
C GLY A 360 -29.04 11.21 -13.73
N GLU A 361 -28.05 10.76 -14.51
CA GLU A 361 -27.54 11.47 -15.68
C GLU A 361 -28.58 11.60 -16.80
N GLU A 362 -29.37 10.57 -17.08
CA GLU A 362 -30.45 10.58 -18.07
C GLU A 362 -31.57 11.54 -17.66
N GLN A 363 -32.01 11.44 -16.41
CA GLN A 363 -33.19 12.14 -15.92
C GLN A 363 -32.95 13.63 -15.65
N VAL A 364 -31.70 14.08 -15.50
CA VAL A 364 -31.39 15.51 -15.31
C VAL A 364 -31.78 16.39 -16.51
N ILE A 365 -31.95 15.80 -17.70
CA ILE A 365 -32.42 16.50 -18.91
C ILE A 365 -33.88 16.88 -18.76
N SER A 366 -34.71 15.94 -18.28
CA SER A 366 -36.14 16.13 -18.06
C SER A 366 -36.44 16.84 -16.74
N LEU A 367 -35.56 16.69 -15.75
CA LEU A 367 -35.65 17.33 -14.44
C LEU A 367 -34.39 18.16 -14.15
N PRO A 368 -34.32 19.39 -14.71
CA PRO A 368 -33.23 20.30 -14.41
C PRO A 368 -33.12 20.53 -12.91
N GLY A 369 -31.97 20.17 -12.33
CA GLY A 369 -31.75 20.26 -10.89
C GLY A 369 -32.13 19.00 -10.10
N LEU A 370 -32.27 17.84 -10.74
CA LEU A 370 -32.35 16.54 -10.05
C LEU A 370 -31.22 16.41 -9.02
N VAL A 371 -31.58 16.38 -7.74
CA VAL A 371 -30.66 16.37 -6.59
C VAL A 371 -29.71 17.59 -6.56
N GLY A 372 -30.04 18.67 -7.25
CA GLY A 372 -29.23 19.89 -7.34
C GLY A 372 -27.91 19.73 -8.11
N MET A 373 -27.79 18.68 -8.94
CA MET A 373 -26.62 18.38 -9.76
C MET A 373 -26.87 18.66 -11.24
N THR A 374 -25.81 19.05 -11.97
CA THR A 374 -25.82 19.17 -13.44
C THR A 374 -25.49 17.83 -14.10
N ARG A 375 -25.73 17.70 -15.41
CA ARG A 375 -25.34 16.51 -16.18
C ARG A 375 -23.84 16.21 -16.08
N ASP A 376 -23.00 17.23 -16.24
CA ASP A 376 -21.54 17.07 -16.12
C ASP A 376 -21.13 16.56 -14.74
N GLN A 377 -21.82 16.99 -13.68
CA GLN A 377 -21.57 16.52 -12.33
C GLN A 377 -21.96 15.05 -12.14
N TRP A 378 -23.08 14.61 -12.72
CA TRP A 378 -23.47 13.20 -12.74
C TRP A 378 -22.46 12.36 -13.51
N SER A 379 -22.06 12.81 -14.70
CA SER A 379 -21.09 12.11 -15.55
C SER A 379 -19.73 11.99 -14.84
N ASN A 380 -19.23 13.06 -14.22
CA ASN A 380 -18.00 13.05 -13.43
C ASN A 380 -18.10 12.11 -12.22
N LEU A 381 -19.21 12.15 -11.48
CA LEU A 381 -19.45 11.25 -10.35
C LEU A 381 -19.45 9.79 -10.80
N ARG A 382 -20.11 9.49 -11.91
CA ARG A 382 -20.13 8.15 -12.53
C ARG A 382 -18.73 7.69 -12.89
N PHE A 383 -17.97 8.51 -13.63
CA PHE A 383 -16.62 8.18 -14.06
C PHE A 383 -15.69 7.85 -12.89
N GLN A 384 -15.77 8.62 -11.81
CA GLN A 384 -14.94 8.42 -10.62
C GLN A 384 -15.31 7.15 -9.84
N VAL A 385 -16.59 6.90 -9.62
CA VAL A 385 -17.05 5.88 -8.66
C VAL A 385 -17.22 4.50 -9.30
N VAL A 386 -17.63 4.40 -10.57
CA VAL A 386 -17.95 3.11 -11.20
C VAL A 386 -16.74 2.18 -11.23
N SER A 387 -15.54 2.69 -11.55
CA SER A 387 -14.32 1.87 -11.57
C SER A 387 -13.98 1.30 -10.18
N ILE A 388 -14.17 2.10 -9.13
CA ILE A 388 -13.96 1.71 -7.73
C ILE A 388 -14.98 0.64 -7.33
N ARG A 389 -16.25 0.85 -7.65
CA ARG A 389 -17.33 -0.11 -7.37
C ARG A 389 -17.11 -1.43 -8.10
N ASN A 390 -16.62 -1.40 -9.34
CA ASN A 390 -16.35 -2.62 -10.10
C ASN A 390 -15.20 -3.41 -9.49
N ARG A 391 -14.09 -2.76 -9.08
CA ARG A 391 -13.03 -3.42 -8.31
C ARG A 391 -13.58 -4.05 -7.02
N PHE A 392 -14.38 -3.29 -6.28
CA PHE A 392 -15.02 -3.77 -5.05
C PHE A 392 -15.92 -4.99 -5.29
N ALA A 393 -16.76 -4.96 -6.33
CA ALA A 393 -17.65 -6.06 -6.68
C ALA A 393 -16.90 -7.33 -7.10
N HIS A 394 -15.68 -7.19 -7.63
CA HIS A 394 -14.79 -8.30 -7.97
C HIS A 394 -13.83 -8.68 -6.83
N MET A 395 -14.05 -8.18 -5.61
CA MET A 395 -13.20 -8.43 -4.43
C MET A 395 -11.71 -8.07 -4.65
N ARG A 396 -11.43 -7.13 -5.55
CA ARG A 396 -10.07 -6.64 -5.76
C ARG A 396 -9.67 -5.69 -4.63
N ILE A 397 -8.38 -5.64 -4.33
CA ILE A 397 -7.81 -4.74 -3.32
C ILE A 397 -8.08 -3.29 -3.74
N SER A 398 -8.50 -2.45 -2.79
CA SER A 398 -8.75 -1.03 -3.03
C SER A 398 -7.45 -0.26 -3.26
N ARG A 399 -7.47 0.72 -4.17
CA ARG A 399 -6.33 1.62 -4.36
C ARG A 399 -6.29 2.68 -3.26
N LEU A 400 -5.10 3.26 -3.03
CA LEU A 400 -4.83 4.27 -2.01
C LEU A 400 -5.83 5.45 -1.96
N ARG A 401 -6.36 5.87 -3.12
CA ARG A 401 -7.30 7.02 -3.23
C ARG A 401 -8.76 6.64 -3.41
N ASP A 402 -9.09 5.34 -3.43
CA ASP A 402 -10.47 4.89 -3.68
C ASP A 402 -11.41 5.37 -2.56
N LEU A 403 -10.99 5.20 -1.31
CA LEU A 403 -11.76 5.62 -0.14
C LEU A 403 -12.00 7.13 -0.12
N GLU A 404 -10.97 7.94 -0.36
CA GLU A 404 -11.08 9.40 -0.41
C GLU A 404 -12.00 9.87 -1.54
N THR A 405 -11.91 9.21 -2.70
CA THR A 405 -12.76 9.50 -3.86
C THR A 405 -14.24 9.24 -3.53
N VAL A 406 -14.55 8.09 -2.92
CA VAL A 406 -15.94 7.77 -2.53
C VAL A 406 -16.43 8.68 -1.40
N ARG A 407 -15.61 9.00 -0.40
CA ARG A 407 -15.97 9.98 0.65
C ARG A 407 -16.27 11.36 0.07
N SER A 408 -15.47 11.81 -0.90
CA SER A 408 -15.68 13.07 -1.60
C SER A 408 -17.00 13.06 -2.38
N ALA A 409 -17.31 11.95 -3.06
CA ALA A 409 -18.58 11.74 -3.74
C ALA A 409 -19.79 11.77 -2.77
N VAL A 410 -19.70 11.07 -1.63
CA VAL A 410 -20.72 11.08 -0.58
C VAL A 410 -20.95 12.51 -0.07
N LYS A 411 -19.87 13.23 0.27
CA LYS A 411 -19.94 14.61 0.77
C LYS A 411 -20.54 15.56 -0.26
N LEU A 412 -20.14 15.46 -1.54
CA LEU A 412 -20.71 16.24 -2.63
C LEU A 412 -22.23 16.00 -2.72
N LEU A 413 -22.65 14.73 -2.74
CA LEU A 413 -24.06 14.38 -2.84
C LEU A 413 -24.88 14.90 -1.65
N GLN A 414 -24.36 14.77 -0.43
CA GLN A 414 -25.00 15.31 0.78
C GLN A 414 -25.19 16.82 0.71
N LEU A 415 -24.16 17.57 0.31
CA LEU A 415 -24.24 19.03 0.14
C LEU A 415 -25.28 19.42 -0.91
N ARG A 416 -25.36 18.66 -2.00
CA ARG A 416 -26.29 18.88 -3.11
C ARG A 416 -27.74 18.60 -2.70
N ILE A 417 -27.98 17.49 -1.99
CA ILE A 417 -29.27 17.16 -1.39
C ILE A 417 -29.73 18.28 -0.45
N LEU A 418 -28.85 18.75 0.45
CA LEU A 418 -29.20 19.81 1.40
C LEU A 418 -29.53 21.13 0.71
N ALA A 419 -28.80 21.48 -0.35
CA ALA A 419 -29.10 22.68 -1.14
C ALA A 419 -30.46 22.55 -1.85
N ALA A 420 -30.78 21.37 -2.39
CA ALA A 420 -32.08 21.10 -3.01
C ALA A 420 -33.24 21.16 -1.99
N GLU A 421 -33.04 20.62 -0.78
CA GLU A 421 -34.03 20.74 0.31
C GLU A 421 -34.28 22.19 0.72
N GLN A 422 -33.23 23.01 0.78
CA GLN A 422 -33.35 24.44 1.14
C GLN A 422 -34.11 25.25 0.08
N ARG A 423 -34.01 24.87 -1.20
CA ARG A 423 -34.80 25.48 -2.28
C ARG A 423 -36.24 24.96 -2.36
N GLY A 424 -36.55 23.87 -1.66
CA GLY A 424 -37.86 23.22 -1.73
C GLY A 424 -38.01 22.26 -2.91
N ASP A 425 -36.93 21.98 -3.63
CA ASP A 425 -36.91 21.08 -4.80
C ASP A 425 -37.20 19.62 -4.40
N ILE A 426 -36.90 19.25 -3.14
CA ILE A 426 -37.10 17.90 -2.61
C ILE A 426 -37.72 17.99 -1.21
N ARG A 427 -38.66 17.09 -0.90
CA ARG A 427 -39.20 16.94 0.46
C ARG A 427 -38.08 16.60 1.45
N ARG A 428 -38.08 17.27 2.59
CA ARG A 428 -37.08 17.14 3.66
C ARG A 428 -36.81 15.67 4.00
N ILE A 429 -35.60 15.20 3.72
CA ILE A 429 -35.12 13.85 4.00
C ILE A 429 -34.73 13.82 5.48
N GLY A 430 -35.69 13.50 6.34
CA GLY A 430 -35.68 13.74 7.80
C GLY A 430 -34.58 13.11 8.66
N ARG A 431 -33.48 12.57 8.10
CA ARG A 431 -32.38 11.94 8.87
C ARG A 431 -30.98 12.46 8.58
N LEU A 432 -30.76 13.27 7.54
CA LEU A 432 -29.40 13.68 7.15
C LEU A 432 -28.67 14.52 8.22
N ARG A 433 -29.39 15.20 9.11
CA ARG A 433 -28.77 16.05 10.16
C ARG A 433 -28.22 15.31 11.37
N GLN A 434 -28.62 14.06 11.64
CA GLN A 434 -28.19 13.35 12.86
C GLN A 434 -26.90 12.52 12.66
N ALA A 435 -26.47 12.28 11.42
CA ALA A 435 -25.33 11.43 11.10
C ALA A 435 -24.03 12.22 10.78
N TRP A 436 -24.00 13.53 11.00
CA TRP A 436 -22.76 14.30 10.87
C TRP A 436 -21.92 14.15 12.14
N PRO A 437 -20.70 13.58 12.07
CA PRO A 437 -19.70 13.89 13.06
C PRO A 437 -19.50 15.42 13.02
N LYS A 438 -19.56 16.07 14.19
CA LYS A 438 -19.26 17.50 14.32
C LYS A 438 -17.82 17.80 13.93
#